data_AF-A0A132AGR0-F1
#
_entry.id   AF-A0A132AGR0-F1
#
_cell.length_a   1.000
_cell.length_b   1.000
_cell.length_c   1.000
_cell.angle_alpha   90.00
_cell.angle_beta   90.00
_cell.angle_gamma   90.00
#
_symmetry.space_group_name_H-M   'P 1'
#
loop_
_entity.id
_entity.type
_entity.pdbx_description
1 polymer ?
#
loop_
_entity_poly.entity_id
_entity_poly.type
_entity_poly.pdbx_seq_one_letter_code
_entity_poly.pdbx_strand_id
1 'polypeptide(L)'
;MVMININDNDPFFEHRIYEANVTENSTAGSKVIQISAIDYDLSEKFVQNVPIDSSLSSNNRSSSPIYELQRDLNEEDEELLLYSIERNVIDLNGKAIFKIDPFDGWITTDVCCLDREKHSNYTIIVSARDRKSSKVSIF
;
A
#
# COMPACT_ATOMS: atom_id res chain seq x y z
N MET A 1 -20.24 4.54 -31.76
CA MET A 1 -20.04 3.26 -31.08
C MET A 1 -18.96 3.50 -30.04
N VAL A 2 -19.27 3.35 -28.76
CA VAL A 2 -18.33 3.60 -27.67
C VAL A 2 -17.81 2.23 -27.23
N MET A 3 -16.50 2.01 -27.34
CA MET A 3 -15.84 0.92 -26.63
C MET A 3 -15.78 1.34 -25.16
N ILE A 4 -16.59 0.68 -24.33
CA ILE A 4 -16.43 0.76 -22.88
C ILE A 4 -15.12 0.03 -22.53
N ASN A 5 -14.26 0.64 -21.71
CA ASN A 5 -13.20 -0.10 -21.02
C ASN A 5 -13.92 -1.13 -20.14
N ILE A 6 -13.75 -2.41 -20.47
CA ILE A 6 -14.32 -3.50 -19.69
C ILE A 6 -13.16 -4.05 -18.88
N ASN A 7 -13.21 -3.85 -17.55
CA ASN A 7 -12.35 -4.59 -16.64
C ASN A 7 -12.81 -6.06 -16.64
N ASP A 8 -12.02 -6.95 -17.25
CA ASP A 8 -12.27 -8.38 -17.36
C ASP A 8 -11.12 -9.26 -16.86
N ASN A 9 -10.04 -8.67 -16.35
CA ASN A 9 -8.89 -9.36 -15.77
C ASN A 9 -8.84 -9.13 -14.26
N ASP A 10 -8.88 -10.21 -13.49
CA ASP A 10 -8.65 -10.11 -12.04
C ASP A 10 -7.17 -9.77 -11.76
N PRO A 11 -6.87 -8.98 -10.71
CA PRO A 11 -5.51 -8.73 -10.31
C PRO A 11 -4.85 -10.01 -9.83
N PHE A 12 -3.54 -10.10 -10.00
CA PHE A 12 -2.75 -11.20 -9.48
C PHE A 12 -1.45 -10.71 -8.86
N PHE A 13 -1.08 -11.32 -7.75
CA PHE A 13 0.21 -11.04 -7.11
C PHE A 13 1.35 -11.74 -7.86
N GLU A 14 2.50 -11.09 -7.91
CA GLU A 14 3.72 -11.68 -8.50
C GLU A 14 4.15 -12.97 -7.79
N HIS A 15 3.95 -13.01 -6.46
CA HIS A 15 4.31 -14.15 -5.62
C HIS A 15 3.08 -14.73 -4.90
N ARG A 16 3.03 -16.06 -4.77
CA ARG A 16 1.98 -16.77 -4.01
C ARG A 16 2.13 -16.63 -2.50
N ILE A 17 3.37 -16.51 -2.04
CA ILE A 17 3.77 -16.34 -0.65
C ILE A 17 4.87 -15.30 -0.65
N TYR A 18 4.79 -14.35 0.26
CA TYR A 18 5.79 -13.32 0.49
C TYR A 18 6.39 -13.52 1.88
N GLU A 19 7.72 -13.46 1.99
CA GLU A 19 8.43 -13.64 3.25
C GLU A 19 9.34 -12.43 3.51
N ALA A 20 9.35 -11.95 4.75
CA ALA A 20 10.25 -10.88 5.17
C ALA A 20 10.71 -11.05 6.61
N ASN A 21 11.84 -10.42 6.93
CA ASN A 21 12.35 -10.36 8.30
C ASN A 21 12.09 -8.97 8.89
N VAL A 22 11.59 -8.93 10.12
CA VAL A 22 11.39 -7.71 10.90
C VAL A 22 12.02 -7.89 12.28
N THR A 23 12.70 -6.86 12.78
CA THR A 23 13.36 -6.92 14.09
C THR A 23 12.39 -6.60 15.22
N GLU A 24 12.58 -7.20 16.39
CA GLU A 24 11.70 -6.98 17.56
C GLU A 24 11.63 -5.50 17.98
N ASN A 25 12.73 -4.78 17.83
CA ASN A 25 12.87 -3.38 18.19
C ASN A 25 12.38 -2.40 17.11
N SER A 26 11.71 -2.90 16.06
CA SER A 26 11.15 -2.07 15.02
C SER A 26 10.14 -1.08 15.62
N THR A 27 10.34 0.21 15.35
CA THR A 27 9.39 1.26 15.74
C THR A 27 8.17 1.21 14.84
N ALA A 28 7.04 1.78 15.27
CA ALA A 28 5.90 1.99 14.38
C ALA A 28 6.31 2.78 13.12
N GLY A 29 5.81 2.36 11.96
CA GLY A 29 6.16 2.90 10.65
C GLY A 29 7.40 2.28 9.99
N SER A 30 8.04 1.29 10.62
CA SER A 30 9.18 0.59 10.01
C SER A 30 8.71 -0.20 8.78
N LYS A 31 9.42 -0.04 7.66
CA LYS A 31 9.15 -0.80 6.42
C LYS A 31 9.52 -2.27 6.60
N VAL A 32 8.61 -3.15 6.20
CA VAL A 32 8.80 -4.61 6.25
C VAL A 32 9.08 -5.14 4.85
N ILE A 33 8.13 -4.93 3.94
CA ILE A 33 8.21 -5.36 2.54
C ILE A 33 7.24 -4.50 1.70
N GLN A 34 7.50 -4.42 0.40
CA GLN A 34 6.54 -3.93 -0.58
C GLN A 34 5.99 -5.11 -1.36
N ILE A 35 4.66 -5.19 -1.50
CA ILE A 35 4.02 -6.18 -2.37
C ILE A 35 3.48 -5.50 -3.62
N SER A 36 3.43 -6.24 -4.72
CA SER A 36 2.84 -5.80 -5.98
C SER A 36 1.84 -6.83 -6.49
N ALA A 37 0.76 -6.32 -7.07
CA ALA A 37 -0.14 -7.06 -7.92
C ALA A 37 -0.22 -6.37 -9.29
N ILE A 38 -0.49 -7.18 -10.30
CA ILE A 38 -0.63 -6.76 -11.69
C ILE A 38 -2.08 -7.02 -12.09
N ASP A 39 -2.67 -6.05 -12.76
CA ASP A 39 -3.98 -6.13 -13.38
C ASP A 39 -3.80 -5.64 -14.81
N TYR A 40 -4.20 -6.48 -15.78
CA TYR A 40 -3.95 -6.20 -17.20
C TYR A 40 -4.95 -5.20 -17.80
N ASP A 41 -6.05 -4.89 -17.09
CA ASP A 41 -6.98 -3.83 -17.49
C ASP A 41 -6.38 -2.44 -17.18
N LEU A 42 -5.53 -2.38 -16.15
CA LEU A 42 -4.80 -1.19 -15.77
C LEU A 42 -3.65 -0.94 -16.74
N SER A 43 -3.89 -0.11 -17.77
CA SER A 43 -2.77 0.47 -18.53
C SER A 43 -1.83 1.21 -17.56
N GLU A 44 -0.53 0.93 -17.58
CA GLU A 44 0.46 1.56 -16.69
C GLU A 44 0.35 3.09 -16.67
N LYS A 45 -0.38 3.65 -15.70
CA LYS A 45 -0.43 5.10 -15.49
C LYS A 45 0.72 5.48 -14.56
N PHE A 46 1.86 5.83 -15.14
CA PHE A 46 2.97 6.46 -14.43
C PHE A 46 2.51 7.82 -13.88
N VAL A 47 2.31 7.91 -12.56
CA VAL A 47 2.15 9.20 -11.87
C VAL A 47 3.51 9.90 -11.85
N GLN A 48 3.70 10.96 -12.64
CA GLN A 48 4.87 11.83 -12.49
C GLN A 48 4.69 12.73 -11.26
N ASN A 49 5.58 12.60 -10.26
CA ASN A 49 5.66 13.56 -9.17
C ASN A 49 6.19 14.91 -9.70
N VAL A 50 5.37 15.97 -9.68
CA VAL A 50 5.81 17.33 -10.03
C VAL A 50 6.30 18.04 -8.76
N PRO A 51 7.54 18.61 -8.73
CA PRO A 51 8.00 19.44 -7.64
C PRO A 51 7.20 20.76 -7.59
N ILE A 52 6.64 21.11 -6.44
CA ILE A 52 6.02 22.42 -6.25
C ILE A 52 7.15 23.45 -6.14
N ASP A 53 7.23 24.40 -7.08
CA ASP A 53 8.16 25.53 -7.00
C ASP A 53 7.80 26.38 -5.78
N SER A 54 8.70 26.41 -4.80
CA SER A 54 8.51 27.04 -3.49
C SER A 54 8.69 28.56 -3.53
N SER A 55 8.12 29.25 -4.53
CA SER A 55 8.34 30.69 -4.70
C SER A 55 7.38 31.59 -3.89
N LEU A 56 6.70 31.08 -2.85
CA LEU A 56 5.96 31.91 -1.88
C LEU A 56 5.95 31.30 -0.45
N SER A 57 7.09 31.21 0.22
CA SER A 57 7.13 31.38 1.69
C SER A 57 8.55 31.61 2.19
N SER A 58 8.97 32.88 2.20
CA SER A 58 9.98 33.30 3.15
C SER A 58 9.42 33.05 4.55
N ASN A 59 9.98 32.09 5.29
CA ASN A 59 10.36 32.18 6.72
C ASN A 59 10.50 30.78 7.39
N ASN A 60 11.75 30.30 7.48
CA ASN A 60 12.33 29.46 8.55
C ASN A 60 11.44 28.43 9.31
N ARG A 61 11.55 27.15 8.93
CA ARG A 61 12.14 26.02 9.71
C ARG A 61 11.60 24.69 9.17
N SER A 62 12.49 23.87 8.62
CA SER A 62 12.30 22.44 8.31
C SER A 62 10.97 22.06 7.65
N SER A 63 10.68 22.62 6.47
CA SER A 63 9.62 22.06 5.63
C SER A 63 10.24 21.00 4.72
N SER A 64 9.96 19.73 4.99
CA SER A 64 10.09 18.66 3.99
C SER A 64 9.41 19.09 2.69
N PRO A 65 9.90 18.70 1.50
CA PRO A 65 9.21 19.00 0.24
C PRO A 65 7.75 18.52 0.35
N ILE A 66 6.82 19.45 0.18
CA ILE A 66 5.39 19.14 0.11
C ILE A 66 5.17 18.62 -1.30
N TYR A 67 4.75 17.36 -1.41
CA TYR A 67 4.19 16.82 -2.64
C TYR A 67 2.68 16.88 -2.49
N GLU A 68 2.03 17.83 -3.15
CA GLU A 68 0.58 17.77 -3.34
C GLU A 68 0.35 16.80 -4.50
N LEU A 69 -0.39 15.72 -4.24
CA LEU A 69 -0.96 14.91 -5.30
C LEU A 69 -2.02 15.78 -5.97
N GLN A 70 -1.62 16.63 -6.92
CA GLN A 70 -2.56 17.29 -7.82
C GLN A 70 -3.03 16.22 -8.82
N ARG A 71 -3.93 15.34 -8.34
CA ARG A 71 -4.66 14.41 -9.20
C ARG A 71 -5.77 15.23 -9.83
N ASP A 72 -5.67 15.48 -11.12
CA ASP A 72 -6.80 16.02 -11.89
C ASP A 72 -7.91 14.98 -11.88
N LEU A 73 -8.82 15.13 -10.92
CA LEU A 73 -9.99 14.29 -10.69
C LEU A 73 -10.99 14.47 -11.84
N ASN A 74 -10.75 13.78 -12.95
CA ASN A 74 -11.81 13.38 -13.86
C ASN A 74 -12.33 12.03 -13.34
N GLU A 75 -13.30 12.10 -12.43
CA GLU A 75 -13.78 11.05 -11.51
C GLU A 75 -14.37 9.75 -12.11
N GLU A 76 -14.25 9.45 -13.41
CA GLU A 76 -14.97 8.30 -13.99
C GLU A 76 -14.09 7.15 -14.57
N ASP A 77 -12.79 7.34 -14.81
CA ASP A 77 -11.94 6.38 -15.56
C ASP A 77 -10.56 6.07 -14.93
N GLU A 78 -10.42 6.16 -13.61
CA GLU A 78 -9.25 5.63 -12.92
C GLU A 78 -9.57 4.25 -12.34
N GLU A 79 -9.39 3.23 -13.16
CA GLU A 79 -9.21 1.88 -12.63
C GLU A 79 -7.93 1.92 -11.76
N LEU A 80 -8.10 1.75 -10.44
CA LEU A 80 -7.00 1.79 -9.48
C LEU A 80 -6.88 0.42 -8.82
N LEU A 81 -5.65 -0.03 -8.64
CA LEU A 81 -5.35 -1.18 -7.80
C LEU A 81 -5.13 -0.72 -6.36
N LEU A 82 -5.97 -1.20 -5.44
CA LEU A 82 -5.90 -0.88 -4.03
C LEU A 82 -5.50 -2.08 -3.20
N TYR A 83 -4.57 -1.88 -2.26
CA TYR A 83 -4.14 -2.91 -1.33
C TYR A 83 -4.83 -2.80 0.04
N SER A 84 -5.17 -3.94 0.63
CA SER A 84 -5.75 -4.04 1.98
C SER A 84 -5.16 -5.21 2.76
N ILE A 85 -5.24 -5.14 4.10
CA ILE A 85 -5.05 -6.30 4.98
C ILE A 85 -6.43 -6.83 5.37
N GLU A 86 -6.76 -8.05 4.91
CA GLU A 86 -8.00 -8.77 5.21
C GLU A 86 -7.94 -9.48 6.57
N ARG A 87 -6.77 -10.00 6.93
CA ARG A 87 -6.52 -10.57 8.26
C ARG A 87 -5.19 -10.09 8.78
N ASN A 88 -5.22 -9.44 9.94
CA ASN A 88 -4.05 -8.91 10.61
C ASN A 88 -3.78 -9.67 11.91
N VAL A 89 -2.56 -9.58 12.41
CA VAL A 89 -2.23 -10.00 13.76
C VAL A 89 -2.51 -8.85 14.72
N ILE A 90 -3.11 -9.17 15.86
CA ILE A 90 -3.38 -8.20 16.93
C ILE A 90 -2.41 -8.40 18.09
N ASP A 91 -1.99 -7.31 18.71
CA ASP A 91 -1.20 -7.32 19.94
C ASP A 91 -2.07 -7.65 21.17
N LEU A 92 -1.46 -7.69 22.34
CA LEU A 92 -2.15 -7.95 23.61
C LEU A 92 -3.18 -6.87 23.99
N ASN A 93 -3.09 -5.69 23.38
CA ASN A 93 -4.00 -4.57 23.59
C ASN A 93 -5.13 -4.55 22.54
N GLY A 94 -5.16 -5.51 21.62
CA GLY A 94 -6.13 -5.59 20.53
C GLY A 94 -5.80 -4.66 19.34
N LYS A 95 -4.59 -4.10 19.27
CA LYS A 95 -4.15 -3.25 18.17
C LYS A 95 -3.54 -4.08 17.04
N ALA A 96 -3.91 -3.77 15.80
CA ALA A 96 -3.31 -4.36 14.61
C ALA A 96 -1.80 -4.08 14.55
N ILE A 97 -1.00 -5.11 14.26
CA ILE A 97 0.46 -5.02 14.30
C ILE A 97 1.03 -4.42 13.02
N PHE A 98 0.37 -4.63 11.88
CA PHE A 98 0.80 -4.15 10.57
C PHE A 98 -0.21 -3.20 9.94
N LYS A 99 0.25 -2.37 9.01
CA LYS A 99 -0.59 -1.62 8.08
C LYS A 99 0.00 -1.73 6.68
N ILE A 100 -0.85 -1.53 5.68
CA ILE A 100 -0.45 -1.49 4.28
C ILE A 100 -0.81 -0.13 3.69
N ASP A 101 0.09 0.46 2.92
CA ASP A 101 -0.26 1.60 2.08
C ASP A 101 -1.13 1.10 0.91
N PRO A 102 -2.33 1.68 0.73
CA PRO A 102 -3.28 1.16 -0.24
C PRO A 102 -2.88 1.42 -1.68
N PHE A 103 -1.92 2.30 -1.97
CA PHE A 103 -1.56 2.68 -3.34
C PHE A 103 -0.25 2.06 -3.80
N ASP A 104 0.74 1.92 -2.91
CA ASP A 104 2.07 1.42 -3.27
C ASP A 104 2.41 0.04 -2.67
N GLY A 105 1.53 -0.51 -1.83
CA GLY A 105 1.69 -1.86 -1.29
C GLY A 105 2.78 -2.00 -0.23
N TRP A 106 3.31 -0.90 0.32
CA TRP A 106 4.24 -0.98 1.45
C TRP A 106 3.54 -1.48 2.72
N ILE A 107 3.99 -2.63 3.22
CA ILE A 107 3.64 -3.13 4.55
C ILE A 107 4.60 -2.53 5.57
N THR A 108 4.06 -1.93 6.60
CA THR A 108 4.80 -1.33 7.70
C THR A 108 4.27 -1.81 9.05
N THR A 109 5.11 -1.75 10.07
CA THR A 109 4.64 -1.94 11.45
C THR A 109 3.72 -0.78 11.85
N ASP A 110 2.63 -1.06 12.57
CA ASP A 110 1.79 -0.01 13.16
C ASP A 110 1.97 0.11 14.67
N VAL A 111 2.68 -0.84 15.27
CA VAL A 111 3.07 -0.82 16.68
C VAL A 111 4.57 -0.86 16.82
N CYS A 112 5.04 -0.39 17.97
CA CYS A 112 6.25 -0.92 18.58
C CYS A 112 5.83 -1.70 19.84
N CYS A 113 6.62 -2.60 20.38
CA CYS A 113 7.68 -3.40 19.75
C CYS A 113 7.06 -4.75 19.35
N LEU A 114 7.71 -5.51 18.48
CA LEU A 114 7.23 -6.85 18.14
C LEU A 114 7.77 -7.86 19.16
N ASP A 115 6.90 -8.62 19.81
CA ASP A 115 7.30 -9.71 20.71
C ASP A 115 7.59 -10.98 19.90
N ARG A 116 8.86 -11.11 19.46
CA ARG A 116 9.32 -12.26 18.66
C ARG A 116 9.66 -13.50 19.49
N GLU A 117 9.77 -13.36 20.81
CA GLU A 117 9.95 -14.50 21.72
C GLU A 117 8.64 -15.27 21.87
N LYS A 118 7.52 -14.55 21.91
CA LYS A 118 6.18 -15.15 21.96
C LYS A 118 5.68 -15.52 20.57
N HIS A 119 5.85 -14.64 19.57
CA HIS A 119 5.40 -14.85 18.20
C HIS A 119 6.59 -14.77 17.23
N SER A 120 7.26 -15.90 17.00
CA SER A 120 8.45 -15.94 16.14
C SER A 120 8.15 -15.73 14.65
N ASN A 121 6.90 -15.93 14.25
CA ASN A 121 6.35 -15.66 12.93
C ASN A 121 5.00 -14.90 13.02
N TYR A 122 4.71 -14.13 11.97
CA TYR A 122 3.43 -13.46 11.80
C TYR A 122 2.90 -13.84 10.43
N THR A 123 1.61 -14.16 10.35
CA THR A 123 0.92 -14.39 9.09
C THR A 123 -0.24 -13.41 8.98
N ILE A 124 -0.23 -12.62 7.90
CA ILE A 124 -1.32 -11.73 7.52
C ILE A 124 -1.87 -12.16 6.17
N ILE A 125 -3.11 -11.73 5.89
CA ILE A 125 -3.73 -11.97 4.61
C ILE A 125 -4.02 -10.63 3.99
N VAL A 126 -3.54 -10.45 2.78
CA VAL A 126 -3.65 -9.20 2.03
C VAL A 126 -4.53 -9.40 0.82
N SER A 127 -5.17 -8.33 0.35
CA SER A 127 -5.85 -8.33 -0.93
C SER A 127 -5.42 -7.17 -1.81
N ALA A 128 -5.48 -7.39 -3.12
CA ALA A 128 -5.39 -6.37 -4.15
C ALA A 128 -6.76 -6.30 -4.83
N ARG A 129 -7.32 -5.11 -4.95
CA ARG A 129 -8.67 -4.87 -5.42
C ARG A 129 -8.67 -3.85 -6.55
N ASP A 130 -9.33 -4.19 -7.65
CA ASP A 130 -9.72 -3.25 -8.70
C ASP A 130 -11.19 -2.81 -8.47
N ARG A 131 -11.82 -2.16 -9.46
CA ARG A 131 -13.23 -1.72 -9.36
C ARG A 131 -14.27 -2.85 -9.23
N LYS A 132 -13.98 -4.04 -9.77
CA LYS A 132 -14.90 -5.16 -9.99
C LYS A 132 -14.53 -6.41 -9.18
N SER A 133 -13.25 -6.65 -8.98
CA SER A 133 -12.67 -7.90 -8.53
C SER A 133 -11.65 -7.67 -7.40
N SER A 134 -11.33 -8.74 -6.68
CA SER A 134 -10.31 -8.70 -5.63
C SER A 134 -9.59 -10.03 -5.55
N LYS A 135 -8.27 -9.98 -5.38
CA LYS A 135 -7.42 -11.16 -5.22
C LYS A 135 -6.80 -11.16 -3.84
N VAL A 136 -6.78 -12.33 -3.21
CA VAL A 136 -6.20 -12.52 -1.88
C VAL A 136 -4.89 -13.28 -1.98
N SER A 137 -3.91 -12.90 -1.15
CA SER A 137 -2.64 -13.62 -0.95
C SER A 137 -2.30 -13.77 0.53
N ILE A 138 -1.48 -14.77 0.85
CA ILE A 138 -1.02 -15.07 2.21
C ILE A 138 0.42 -14.57 2.33
N PHE A 139 0.68 -13.84 3.41
CA PHE A 139 1.99 -13.36 3.81
C PHE A 139 2.32 -13.98 5.17
#